data_AF-A0A928Q4Y4-F1
#
_entry.id   AF-A0A928Q4Y4-F1
#
_cell.length_a   1.000
_cell.length_b   1.000
_cell.length_c   1.000
_cell.angle_alpha   90.00
_cell.angle_beta   90.00
_cell.angle_gamma   90.00
#
_symmetry.space_group_name_H-M   'P 1'
#
loop_
_entity.id
_entity.type
_entity.pdbx_description
1 polymer ?
#
loop_
_entity_poly.entity_id
_entity_poly.type
_entity_poly.pdbx_seq_one_letter_code
_entity_poly.pdbx_strand_id
1 'polypeptide(L)'
;MNKEYWQGIQSEILERRGIYKLWVFLFLFCGTVIMLPEIPVLAYSPQLLLGVITLVFLGIIWHVCKEERSKEQSHELLGYMVLFLVMIAGSVYRMFR
;
A
#
# COMPACT_ATOMS: atom_id res chain seq x y z
N MET A 1 9.37 7.38 18.60
CA MET A 1 8.64 6.39 17.78
C MET A 1 9.31 5.04 17.97
N ASN A 2 8.57 3.96 18.22
CA ASN A 2 9.16 2.69 18.68
C ASN A 2 9.85 1.94 17.53
N LYS A 3 11.19 2.03 17.43
CA LYS A 3 11.97 1.54 16.27
C LYS A 3 11.83 0.02 16.08
N GLU A 4 11.85 -0.76 17.17
CA GLU A 4 11.68 -2.22 17.15
C GLU A 4 10.32 -2.65 16.57
N TYR A 5 9.25 -1.92 16.89
CA TYR A 5 7.91 -2.21 16.34
C TYR A 5 7.89 -2.04 14.82
N TRP A 6 8.48 -0.96 14.30
CA TRP A 6 8.54 -0.70 12.86
C TRP A 6 9.50 -1.64 12.12
N GLN A 7 10.59 -2.06 12.76
CA GLN A 7 11.47 -3.10 12.23
C GLN A 7 10.76 -4.45 12.14
N GLY A 8 9.97 -4.82 13.15
CA GLY A 8 9.12 -6.01 13.12
C GLY A 8 8.12 -5.98 11.96
N ILE A 9 7.47 -4.83 11.74
CA ILE A 9 6.56 -4.63 10.60
C ILE A 9 7.31 -4.69 9.26
N GLN A 10 8.49 -4.05 9.15
CA GLN A 10 9.31 -4.11 7.94
C GLN A 10 9.70 -5.55 7.62
N SER A 11 10.16 -6.30 8.62
CA SER A 11 10.55 -7.71 8.49
C SER A 11 9.35 -8.57 8.10
N GLU A 12 8.19 -8.36 8.71
CA GLU A 12 6.96 -9.07 8.31
C GLU A 12 6.62 -8.80 6.84
N ILE A 13 6.60 -7.53 6.41
CA ILE A 13 6.21 -7.13 5.04
C ILE A 13 7.19 -7.65 3.99
N LEU A 14 8.49 -7.67 4.30
CA LEU A 14 9.55 -8.10 3.38
C LEU A 14 9.82 -9.62 3.43
N GLU A 15 9.42 -10.33 4.49
CA GLU A 15 9.43 -11.79 4.50
C GLU A 15 8.23 -12.37 3.72
N ARG A 16 8.41 -13.57 3.14
CA ARG A 16 7.41 -14.29 2.34
C ARG A 16 6.01 -14.42 2.98
N ARG A 17 5.88 -14.27 4.31
CA ARG A 17 4.59 -14.36 5.04
C ARG A 17 3.80 -13.05 5.09
N GLY A 18 4.42 -11.86 5.13
CA GLY A 18 3.67 -10.59 5.17
C GLY A 18 3.39 -9.98 3.80
N ILE A 19 4.13 -10.39 2.76
CA ILE A 19 3.72 -10.21 1.36
C ILE A 19 2.25 -10.66 1.20
N TYR A 20 1.86 -11.81 1.76
CA TYR A 20 0.49 -12.31 1.70
C TYR A 20 -0.54 -11.36 2.34
N LYS A 21 -0.20 -10.68 3.46
CA LYS A 21 -1.10 -9.69 4.09
C LYS A 21 -1.25 -8.45 3.20
N LEU A 22 -0.15 -7.97 2.59
CA LEU A 22 -0.18 -6.86 1.64
C LEU A 22 -0.98 -7.21 0.39
N TRP A 23 -0.84 -8.44 -0.12
CA TRP A 23 -1.61 -8.96 -1.26
C TRP A 23 -3.09 -9.15 -0.94
N VAL A 24 -3.44 -9.58 0.28
CA VAL A 24 -4.84 -9.61 0.74
C VAL A 24 -5.41 -8.19 0.81
N PHE A 25 -4.62 -7.22 1.27
CA PHE A 25 -5.04 -5.82 1.27
C PHE A 25 -5.24 -5.27 -0.14
N LEU A 26 -4.32 -5.58 -1.06
CA LEU A 26 -4.42 -5.29 -2.49
C LEU A 26 -5.64 -5.96 -3.14
N PHE A 27 -5.93 -7.20 -2.75
CA PHE A 27 -7.10 -7.94 -3.20
C PHE A 27 -8.39 -7.29 -2.72
N LEU A 28 -8.46 -6.87 -1.44
CA LEU A 28 -9.60 -6.12 -0.92
C LEU A 28 -9.74 -4.75 -1.60
N PHE A 29 -8.62 -4.05 -1.80
CA PHE A 29 -8.55 -2.77 -2.51
C PHE A 29 -9.05 -2.87 -3.96
N CYS A 30 -8.74 -3.95 -4.67
CA CYS A 30 -9.26 -4.21 -6.01
C CYS A 30 -10.72 -4.72 -5.98
N GLY A 31 -11.09 -5.48 -4.94
CA GLY A 31 -12.41 -6.11 -4.81
C GLY A 31 -13.53 -5.15 -4.43
N THR A 32 -13.24 -4.06 -3.69
CA THR A 32 -14.24 -3.03 -3.35
C THR A 32 -14.86 -2.36 -4.57
N VAL A 33 -14.14 -2.34 -5.70
CA VAL A 33 -14.60 -1.78 -6.99
C VAL A 33 -15.63 -2.69 -7.68
N ILE A 34 -15.62 -4.00 -7.40
CA ILE A 34 -16.47 -4.99 -8.10
C ILE A 34 -17.91 -4.97 -7.59
N MET A 35 -18.14 -4.58 -6.32
CA MET A 35 -19.44 -4.71 -5.65
C MET A 35 -20.37 -3.50 -5.82
N LEU A 36 -19.86 -2.31 -6.17
CA LEU A 36 -20.65 -1.06 -6.16
C LEU A 36 -20.41 -0.22 -7.44
N PRO A 37 -20.88 -0.66 -8.62
CA PRO A 37 -20.59 0.02 -9.89
C PRO A 37 -21.41 1.31 -10.14
N GLU A 38 -22.48 1.55 -9.37
CA GLU A 38 -23.47 2.59 -9.72
C GLU A 38 -23.06 4.03 -9.39
N ILE A 39 -22.13 4.23 -8.44
CA ILE A 39 -21.65 5.56 -8.06
C ILE A 39 -20.11 5.53 -8.03
N PRO A 40 -19.42 6.05 -9.07
CA PRO A 40 -17.97 6.02 -9.18
C PRO A 40 -17.28 6.61 -7.95
N VAL A 41 -17.77 7.74 -7.44
CA VAL A 41 -17.22 8.38 -6.23
C VAL A 41 -17.32 7.45 -5.02
N LEU A 42 -18.45 6.78 -4.82
CA LEU A 42 -18.65 5.87 -3.68
C LEU A 42 -17.85 4.57 -3.83
N ALA A 43 -17.62 4.12 -5.07
CA ALA A 43 -16.86 2.91 -5.39
C ALA A 43 -15.34 3.13 -5.22
N TYR A 44 -14.84 4.27 -5.70
CA TYR A 44 -13.41 4.56 -5.76
C TYR A 44 -12.90 5.31 -4.52
N SER A 45 -13.76 5.91 -3.68
CA SER A 45 -13.31 6.62 -2.46
C SER A 45 -12.75 5.70 -1.36
N PRO A 46 -13.32 4.51 -1.06
CA PRO A 46 -12.69 3.57 -0.13
C PRO A 46 -11.36 3.05 -0.67
N GLN A 47 -11.30 2.81 -1.98
CA GLN A 47 -10.07 2.41 -2.66
C GLN A 47 -8.99 3.50 -2.49
N LEU A 48 -9.33 4.76 -2.77
CA LEU A 48 -8.41 5.89 -2.61
C LEU A 48 -7.93 6.05 -1.16
N LEU A 49 -8.83 5.96 -0.19
CA LEU A 49 -8.50 6.03 1.24
C LEU A 49 -7.52 4.92 1.65
N LEU A 50 -7.80 3.68 1.27
CA LEU A 50 -6.95 2.53 1.58
C LEU A 50 -5.55 2.70 0.95
N GLY A 51 -5.48 3.19 -0.30
CA GLY A 51 -4.22 3.42 -0.98
C GLY A 51 -3.37 4.48 -0.30
N VAL A 52 -3.99 5.61 0.09
CA VAL A 52 -3.31 6.69 0.82
C VAL A 52 -2.79 6.17 2.16
N ILE A 53 -3.61 5.43 2.92
CA ILE A 53 -3.19 4.83 4.20
C ILE A 53 -1.99 3.91 3.98
N THR A 54 -2.02 3.03 2.98
CA THR A 54 -0.89 2.13 2.69
C THR A 54 0.37 2.90 2.32
N LEU A 55 0.28 3.96 1.51
CA LEU A 55 1.44 4.80 1.19
C LEU A 55 2.03 5.48 2.43
N VAL A 56 1.19 5.96 3.35
CA VAL A 56 1.65 6.53 4.61
C VAL A 56 2.41 5.48 5.43
N PHE A 57 1.86 4.26 5.55
CA PHE A 57 2.54 3.16 6.25
C PHE A 57 3.89 2.80 5.61
N LEU A 58 3.93 2.64 4.29
CA LEU A 58 5.16 2.37 3.55
C LEU A 58 6.17 3.52 3.72
N GLY A 59 5.70 4.77 3.71
CA GLY A 59 6.53 5.96 3.92
C GLY A 59 7.14 6.03 5.32
N ILE A 60 6.38 5.64 6.35
CA ILE A 60 6.88 5.54 7.72
C ILE A 60 7.96 4.46 7.80
N ILE A 61 7.70 3.26 7.25
CA ILE A 61 8.69 2.17 7.19
C ILE A 61 9.95 2.64 6.44
N TRP A 62 9.76 3.37 5.34
CA TRP A 62 10.85 3.91 4.54
C TRP A 62 11.75 4.86 5.34
N HIS A 63 11.17 5.70 6.19
CA HIS A 63 11.93 6.65 6.98
C HIS A 63 12.61 6.00 8.19
N VAL A 64 11.88 5.16 8.92
CA VAL A 64 12.29 4.60 10.21
C VAL A 64 13.35 3.53 10.07
N CYS A 65 13.19 2.67 9.07
CA CYS A 65 14.03 1.49 8.90
C CYS A 65 15.11 1.69 7.83
N LYS A 66 15.41 2.94 7.46
CA LYS A 66 16.33 3.29 6.37
C LYS A 66 17.75 2.71 6.53
N GLU A 67 18.22 2.56 7.77
CA GLU A 67 19.61 2.17 8.07
C GLU A 67 19.84 0.66 8.09
N GLU A 68 18.76 -0.11 8.22
CA GLU A 68 18.82 -1.58 8.34
C GLU A 68 18.36 -2.30 7.07
N ARG A 69 17.95 -1.54 6.06
CA ARG A 69 17.40 -2.07 4.82
C ARG A 69 18.52 -2.39 3.84
N SER A 70 18.48 -3.59 3.25
CA SER A 70 19.37 -3.92 2.12
C SER A 70 18.97 -3.13 0.87
N LYS A 71 19.87 -3.07 -0.13
CA LYS A 71 19.56 -2.45 -1.44
C LYS A 71 18.36 -3.13 -2.12
N GLU A 72 18.26 -4.45 -2.01
CA GLU A 72 17.18 -5.24 -2.61
C GLU A 72 15.83 -4.97 -1.94
N GLN A 73 15.80 -5.00 -0.61
CA GLN A 73 14.61 -4.63 0.18
C GLN A 73 14.17 -3.17 -0.05
N SER A 74 15.12 -2.28 -0.31
CA SER A 74 14.82 -0.89 -0.66
C SER A 74 14.16 -0.80 -2.03
N HIS A 75 14.64 -1.55 -3.03
CA HIS A 75 13.99 -1.63 -4.34
C HIS A 75 12.59 -2.22 -4.26
N GLU A 76 12.37 -3.28 -3.49
CA GLU A 76 11.04 -3.85 -3.30
C GLU A 76 10.07 -2.87 -2.64
N LEU A 77 10.49 -2.23 -1.55
CA LEU A 77 9.65 -1.25 -0.84
C LEU A 77 9.30 -0.06 -1.74
N LEU A 78 10.26 0.42 -2.53
CA LEU A 78 10.03 1.47 -3.52
C LEU A 78 9.08 1.00 -4.62
N GLY A 79 9.20 -0.25 -5.07
CA GLY A 79 8.28 -0.87 -6.02
C GLY A 79 6.84 -0.89 -5.51
N TYR A 80 6.62 -1.27 -4.25
CA TYR A 80 5.30 -1.21 -3.63
C TYR A 80 4.75 0.22 -3.56
N MET A 81 5.58 1.21 -3.21
CA MET A 81 5.15 2.62 -3.21
C MET A 81 4.71 3.08 -4.60
N VAL A 82 5.50 2.76 -5.64
CA VAL A 82 5.17 3.11 -7.03
C VAL A 82 3.86 2.42 -7.47
N LEU A 83 3.68 1.14 -7.13
CA LEU A 83 2.46 0.41 -7.45
C LEU A 83 1.22 1.08 -6.82
N PHE A 84 1.28 1.40 -5.53
CA PHE A 84 0.17 2.07 -4.84
C PHE A 84 -0.10 3.47 -5.40
N LEU A 85 0.93 4.23 -5.77
CA LEU A 85 0.77 5.52 -6.46
C LEU A 85 0.02 5.38 -7.78
N VAL A 86 0.39 4.41 -8.62
CA VAL A 86 -0.26 4.14 -9.91
C VAL A 86 -1.72 3.75 -9.69
N MET A 87 -2.00 2.89 -8.71
CA MET A 87 -3.38 2.49 -8.38
C MET A 87 -4.24 3.67 -7.92
N ILE A 88 -3.73 4.51 -7.02
CA ILE A 88 -4.44 5.72 -6.56
C ILE A 88 -4.70 6.67 -7.73
N ALA A 89 -3.70 6.91 -8.59
CA ALA A 89 -3.88 7.74 -9.78
C ALA A 89 -4.97 7.18 -10.71
N GLY A 90 -5.03 5.86 -10.88
CA GLY A 90 -6.11 5.18 -11.60
C GLY A 90 -7.49 5.38 -10.96
N SER A 91 -7.59 5.24 -9.63
CA SER A 91 -8.84 5.48 -8.90
C SER A 91 -9.30 6.95 -8.99
N VAL A 92 -8.37 7.91 -8.87
CA VAL A 92 -8.65 9.34 -9.08
C VAL A 92 -9.18 9.57 -10.49
N TYR A 93 -8.49 9.06 -11.50
CA TYR A 93 -8.88 9.24 -12.90
C TYR A 93 -10.30 8.75 -13.18
N ARG A 94 -10.67 7.58 -12.63
CA ARG A 94 -12.02 7.00 -12.78
C ARG A 94 -13.09 7.69 -11.94
N MET A 95 -12.72 8.43 -10.91
CA MET A 95 -13.66 9.19 -10.09
C MET A 95 -14.11 10.48 -10.79
N PHE A 96 -13.23 11.08 -11.60
CA PHE A 96 -13.46 12.35 -12.29
C PHE A 96 -13.81 12.22 -13.78
N ARG A 97 -13.84 11.01 -14.32
CA ARG A 97 -14.23 10.70 -15.71
C ARG A 97 -15.50 9.86 -15.73
#